data_AF-S3AS86-F1
#
_entry.id   AF-S3AS86-F1
#
_cell.length_a   1.000
_cell.length_b   1.000
_cell.length_c   1.000
_cell.angle_alpha   90.00
_cell.angle_beta   90.00
_cell.angle_gamma   90.00
#
_symmetry.space_group_name_H-M   'P 1'
#
loop_
_entity.id
_entity.type
_entity.pdbx_description
1 polymer ?
#
loop_
_entity_poly.entity_id
_entity_poly.type
_entity_poly.pdbx_seq_one_letter_code
_entity_poly.pdbx_strand_id
1 'polypeptide(L)'
;MSKKKIIIAVLVAIVAIALGWYFLYFTKTPVYSLNLAREAVEKHDVNAFKKHVDVDSIIGSGYDDVVAMQLEDPEIKNNPLKGLAEVMFQGLKPKIVPILSNEIYSAIAKQPESSDQNAREKQAADDMKEKTGIKDLEFKSIGSATVDGNSAVVPVTFNSKELNQDVTFNLAMKKLDDGTWQAVKINNFKEFLALVEQHEKQGKAK
;
A
#
# COMPACT_ATOMS: atom_id res chain seq x y z
N MET A 1 -1.64 -1.38 56.39
CA MET A 1 -0.63 -0.77 55.50
C MET A 1 -0.42 0.69 55.88
N SER A 2 0.81 1.21 55.81
CA SER A 2 1.06 2.64 56.08
C SER A 2 0.47 3.51 54.95
N LYS A 3 0.00 4.72 55.26
CA LYS A 3 -0.61 5.65 54.27
C LYS A 3 0.28 5.86 53.02
N LYS A 4 1.61 5.90 53.21
CA LYS A 4 2.58 5.99 52.10
C LYS A 4 2.55 4.78 51.16
N LYS A 5 2.39 3.55 51.68
CA LYS A 5 2.27 2.34 50.87
C LYS A 5 0.95 2.30 50.08
N ILE A 6 -0.14 2.83 50.64
CA ILE A 6 -1.43 2.95 49.95
C ILE A 6 -1.33 3.94 48.78
N ILE A 7 -0.70 5.10 48.99
CA ILE A 7 -0.50 6.10 47.93
C ILE A 7 0.34 5.53 46.78
N ILE A 8 1.44 4.83 47.09
CA ILE A 8 2.28 4.17 46.06
C ILE A 8 1.48 3.11 45.30
N ALA A 9 0.70 2.28 46.00
CA ALA A 9 -0.14 1.26 45.36
C ALA A 9 -1.18 1.87 44.41
N VAL A 10 -1.82 2.98 44.80
CA VAL A 10 -2.76 3.70 43.95
C VAL A 10 -2.08 4.30 42.71
N LEU A 11 -0.89 4.89 42.86
CA LEU A 11 -0.13 5.42 41.73
C LEU A 11 0.27 4.32 40.73
N VAL A 12 0.75 3.18 41.22
CA VAL A 12 1.09 2.03 40.36
C VAL A 12 -0.16 1.51 39.64
N ALA A 13 -1.31 1.45 40.31
CA ALA A 13 -2.57 1.04 39.69
C ALA A 13 -3.01 2.01 38.57
N ILE A 14 -2.89 3.32 38.78
CA ILE A 14 -3.20 4.33 37.76
C ILE A 14 -2.28 4.17 36.54
N VAL A 15 -0.97 4.00 36.76
CA VAL A 15 -0.01 3.75 35.67
C VAL A 15 -0.35 2.47 34.92
N ALA A 16 -0.68 1.38 35.63
CA ALA A 16 -1.06 0.12 35.02
C ALA A 16 -2.35 0.24 34.19
N ILE A 17 -3.35 0.99 34.65
CA ILE A 17 -4.58 1.27 33.90
C ILE A 17 -4.28 2.10 32.65
N ALA A 18 -3.46 3.15 32.76
CA ALA A 18 -3.10 4.00 31.63
C ALA A 18 -2.32 3.22 30.56
N LEU A 19 -1.37 2.39 30.99
CA LEU A 19 -0.63 1.48 30.09
C LEU A 19 -1.57 0.43 29.48
N GLY A 20 -2.46 -0.17 30.29
CA GLY A 20 -3.46 -1.11 29.81
C GLY A 20 -4.35 -0.50 28.72
N TRP A 21 -4.84 0.73 28.94
CA TRP A 21 -5.62 1.47 27.94
C TRP A 21 -4.81 1.73 26.66
N TYR A 22 -3.57 2.21 26.78
CA TYR A 22 -2.68 2.46 25.65
C TYR A 22 -2.45 1.19 24.82
N PHE A 23 -2.08 0.08 25.47
CA PHE A 23 -1.81 -1.18 24.79
C PHE A 23 -3.07 -1.83 24.21
N LEU A 24 -4.23 -1.72 24.85
CA LEU A 24 -5.45 -2.38 24.38
C LEU A 24 -6.19 -1.61 23.28
N TYR A 25 -6.12 -0.27 23.30
CA TYR A 25 -6.88 0.56 22.36
C TYR A 25 -5.99 1.29 21.35
N PHE A 26 -4.95 1.99 21.79
CA PHE A 26 -4.17 2.83 20.89
C PHE A 26 -3.32 2.00 19.91
N THR A 27 -2.71 0.91 20.40
CA THR A 27 -1.91 0.01 19.53
C THR A 27 -2.75 -0.81 18.55
N LYS A 28 -4.08 -0.79 18.70
CA LYS A 28 -5.04 -1.55 17.89
C LYS A 28 -5.77 -0.67 16.87
N THR A 29 -5.24 0.51 16.57
CA THR A 29 -5.78 1.40 15.55
C THR A 29 -5.18 1.11 14.16
N PRO A 30 -5.91 1.39 13.06
CA PRO A 30 -5.38 1.26 11.70
C PRO A 30 -4.15 2.14 11.47
N VAL A 31 -4.21 3.41 11.92
CA VAL A 31 -3.13 4.39 11.80
C VAL A 31 -1.88 3.92 12.55
N TYR A 32 -2.02 3.31 13.74
CA TYR A 32 -0.89 2.75 14.46
C TYR A 32 -0.24 1.59 13.69
N SER A 33 -1.04 0.72 13.07
CA SER A 33 -0.53 -0.41 12.28
C SER A 33 0.25 0.06 11.04
N LEU A 34 -0.18 1.15 10.38
CA LEU A 34 0.61 1.77 9.30
C LEU A 34 1.93 2.38 9.81
N ASN A 35 1.94 2.95 11.01
CA ASN A 35 3.19 3.43 11.62
C ASN A 35 4.15 2.29 11.94
N LEU A 36 3.65 1.13 12.39
CA LEU A 36 4.47 -0.07 12.55
C LEU A 36 5.06 -0.54 11.21
N ALA A 37 4.29 -0.49 10.13
CA ALA A 37 4.80 -0.78 8.80
C ALA A 37 5.91 0.20 8.39
N ARG A 38 5.72 1.51 8.61
CA ARG A 38 6.75 2.54 8.35
C ARG A 38 8.03 2.28 9.14
N GLU A 39 7.91 1.99 10.44
CA GLU A 39 9.04 1.66 11.31
C GLU A 39 9.76 0.38 10.85
N ALA A 40 9.01 -0.61 10.35
CA ALA A 40 9.58 -1.83 9.78
C ALA A 40 10.40 -1.55 8.52
N VAL A 41 9.98 -0.61 7.66
CA VAL A 41 10.79 -0.15 6.51
C VAL A 41 12.10 0.49 6.98
N GLU A 42 12.04 1.37 7.98
CA GLU A 42 13.22 2.04 8.55
C GLU A 42 14.21 1.05 9.18
N LYS A 43 13.70 -0.03 9.78
CA LYS A 43 14.48 -1.08 10.43
C LYS A 43 14.86 -2.24 9.51
N HIS A 44 14.46 -2.22 8.24
CA HIS A 44 14.66 -3.32 7.29
C HIS A 44 14.03 -4.65 7.75
N ASP A 45 12.94 -4.58 8.52
CA ASP A 45 12.23 -5.75 9.04
C ASP A 45 11.06 -6.14 8.12
N VAL A 46 11.36 -6.98 7.14
CA VAL A 46 10.37 -7.48 6.16
C VAL A 46 9.22 -8.22 6.86
N ASN A 47 9.47 -8.94 7.95
CA ASN A 47 8.44 -9.73 8.61
C ASN A 47 7.45 -8.83 9.37
N ALA A 48 7.97 -7.83 10.08
CA ALA A 48 7.13 -6.81 10.71
C ALA A 48 6.32 -6.01 9.67
N PHE A 49 6.93 -5.71 8.51
CA PHE A 49 6.23 -5.03 7.43
C PHE A 49 5.09 -5.90 6.85
N LYS A 50 5.36 -7.17 6.51
CA LYS A 50 4.37 -8.12 5.98
C LYS A 50 3.15 -8.30 6.88
N LYS A 51 3.33 -8.20 8.19
CA LYS A 51 2.22 -8.26 9.15
C LYS A 51 1.19 -7.14 8.92
N HIS A 52 1.64 -5.95 8.54
CA HIS A 52 0.79 -4.77 8.44
C HIS A 52 0.55 -4.28 7.00
N VAL A 53 1.21 -4.89 6.01
CA VAL A 53 1.03 -4.61 4.58
C VAL A 53 1.02 -5.91 3.78
N ASP A 54 -0.13 -6.20 3.17
CA ASP A 54 -0.32 -7.27 2.20
C ASP A 54 0.05 -6.77 0.80
N VAL A 55 1.35 -6.79 0.48
CA VAL A 55 1.88 -6.25 -0.77
C VAL A 55 1.30 -6.99 -1.97
N ASP A 56 1.22 -8.32 -1.91
CA ASP A 56 0.68 -9.14 -3.01
C ASP A 56 -0.77 -8.76 -3.34
N SER A 57 -1.60 -8.51 -2.32
CA SER A 57 -2.98 -8.03 -2.52
C SER A 57 -3.02 -6.61 -3.09
N ILE A 58 -2.18 -5.70 -2.59
CA ILE A 58 -2.13 -4.31 -3.08
C ILE A 58 -1.68 -4.29 -4.55
N ILE A 59 -0.57 -4.94 -4.87
CA ILE A 59 -0.03 -5.03 -6.23
C ILE A 59 -0.98 -5.80 -7.14
N GLY A 60 -1.58 -6.89 -6.65
CA GLY A 60 -2.56 -7.67 -7.40
C GLY A 60 -3.81 -6.87 -7.77
N SER A 61 -4.32 -6.04 -6.86
CA SER A 61 -5.46 -5.16 -7.14
C SER A 61 -5.07 -3.96 -8.01
N GLY A 62 -3.88 -3.38 -7.82
CA GLY A 62 -3.37 -2.32 -8.68
C GLY A 62 -3.11 -2.79 -10.12
N TYR A 63 -2.65 -4.03 -10.29
CA TYR A 63 -2.54 -4.68 -11.60
C TYR A 63 -3.90 -4.74 -12.31
N ASP A 64 -4.95 -5.15 -11.59
CA ASP A 64 -6.30 -5.19 -12.14
C ASP A 64 -6.78 -3.81 -12.58
N ASP A 65 -6.49 -2.76 -11.80
CA ASP A 65 -6.84 -1.37 -12.13
C ASP A 65 -6.10 -0.88 -13.39
N VAL A 66 -4.80 -1.21 -13.52
CA VAL A 66 -4.00 -0.90 -14.74
C VAL A 66 -4.55 -1.61 -15.97
N VAL A 67 -4.90 -2.90 -15.85
CA VAL A 67 -5.49 -3.66 -16.95
C VAL A 67 -6.86 -3.11 -17.33
N ALA A 68 -7.71 -2.81 -16.34
CA ALA A 68 -9.02 -2.22 -16.58
C ALA A 68 -8.92 -0.90 -17.35
N MET A 69 -7.94 -0.05 -17.00
CA MET A 69 -7.68 1.19 -17.73
C MET A 69 -7.20 0.95 -19.17
N GLN A 70 -6.26 0.02 -19.39
CA GLN A 70 -5.81 -0.32 -20.75
C GLN A 70 -6.95 -0.87 -21.62
N LEU A 71 -7.85 -1.68 -21.06
CA LEU A 71 -9.01 -2.21 -21.78
C LEU A 71 -10.05 -1.12 -22.12
N GLU A 72 -9.95 0.08 -21.55
CA GLU A 72 -10.77 1.24 -21.87
C GLU A 72 -10.19 2.09 -23.02
N ASP A 73 -8.92 1.88 -23.40
CA ASP A 73 -8.27 2.55 -24.53
C ASP A 73 -9.07 2.29 -25.82
N PRO A 74 -9.43 3.34 -26.61
CA PRO A 74 -10.19 3.17 -27.85
C PRO A 74 -9.59 2.17 -28.85
N GLU A 75 -8.26 2.05 -28.92
CA GLU A 75 -7.57 1.12 -29.81
C GLU A 75 -7.78 -0.34 -29.42
N ILE A 76 -7.92 -0.63 -28.12
CA ILE A 76 -8.18 -1.97 -27.61
C ILE A 76 -9.70 -2.20 -27.50
N LYS A 77 -10.43 -1.26 -26.94
CA LYS A 77 -11.86 -1.33 -26.67
C LYS A 77 -12.69 -1.55 -27.93
N ASN A 78 -12.33 -0.88 -29.03
CA ASN A 78 -13.06 -0.98 -30.30
C ASN A 78 -12.51 -2.10 -31.21
N ASN A 79 -11.47 -2.81 -30.78
CA ASN A 79 -10.88 -3.89 -31.56
C ASN A 79 -11.69 -5.20 -31.38
N PRO A 80 -12.01 -5.94 -32.47
CA PRO A 80 -12.64 -7.26 -32.38
C PRO A 80 -11.89 -8.26 -31.49
N LEU A 81 -10.59 -8.07 -31.28
CA LEU A 81 -9.73 -8.93 -30.46
C LEU A 81 -9.65 -8.50 -28.98
N LYS A 82 -10.49 -7.57 -28.50
CA LYS A 82 -10.49 -7.13 -27.09
C LYS A 82 -10.51 -8.28 -26.09
N GLY A 83 -11.36 -9.29 -26.32
CA GLY A 83 -11.45 -10.46 -25.44
C GLY A 83 -10.15 -11.26 -25.37
N LEU A 84 -9.38 -11.30 -26.46
CA LEU A 84 -8.04 -11.91 -26.48
C LEU A 84 -7.08 -11.07 -25.62
N ALA A 85 -7.09 -9.74 -25.78
CA ALA A 85 -6.26 -8.83 -24.98
C ALA A 85 -6.54 -8.98 -23.48
N GLU A 86 -7.80 -9.04 -23.07
CA GLU A 86 -8.20 -9.26 -21.67
C GLU A 86 -7.64 -10.58 -21.12
N VAL A 87 -7.79 -11.69 -21.86
CA VAL A 87 -7.24 -13.00 -21.45
C VAL A 87 -5.71 -12.96 -21.35
N MET A 88 -5.03 -12.28 -22.30
CA MET A 88 -3.57 -12.14 -22.25
C MET A 88 -3.12 -11.35 -21.02
N PHE A 89 -3.77 -10.22 -20.72
CA PHE A 89 -3.45 -9.44 -19.52
C PHE A 89 -3.69 -10.27 -18.25
N GLN A 90 -4.85 -10.92 -18.12
CA GLN A 90 -5.12 -11.77 -16.95
C GLN A 90 -4.11 -12.93 -16.81
N GLY A 91 -3.64 -13.49 -17.93
CA GLY A 91 -2.60 -14.53 -17.95
C GLY A 91 -1.21 -14.05 -17.47
N LEU A 92 -0.92 -12.74 -17.53
CA LEU A 92 0.34 -12.17 -17.07
C LEU A 92 0.35 -11.85 -15.56
N LYS A 93 -0.81 -11.61 -14.94
CA LYS A 93 -0.92 -11.30 -13.52
C LYS A 93 -0.07 -12.20 -12.59
N PRO A 94 -0.14 -13.56 -12.67
CA PRO A 94 0.63 -14.42 -11.78
C PRO A 94 2.15 -14.37 -12.00
N LYS A 95 2.62 -13.77 -13.10
CA LYS A 95 4.05 -13.54 -13.38
C LYS A 95 4.50 -12.16 -12.90
N ILE A 96 3.67 -11.14 -13.10
CA ILE A 96 4.02 -9.75 -12.79
C ILE A 96 3.88 -9.43 -11.29
N VAL A 97 2.80 -9.88 -10.64
CA VAL A 97 2.53 -9.56 -9.23
C VAL A 97 3.67 -10.02 -8.31
N PRO A 98 4.21 -11.26 -8.44
CA PRO A 98 5.33 -11.67 -7.62
C PRO A 98 6.60 -10.86 -7.86
N ILE A 99 6.89 -10.47 -9.12
CA ILE A 99 8.09 -9.68 -9.45
C ILE A 99 8.06 -8.33 -8.73
N LEU A 100 6.96 -7.58 -8.89
CA LEU A 100 6.80 -6.26 -8.27
C LEU A 100 6.74 -6.34 -6.74
N SER A 101 6.09 -7.37 -6.20
CA SER A 101 6.01 -7.56 -4.75
C SER A 101 7.38 -7.90 -4.15
N ASN A 102 8.17 -8.74 -4.85
CA ASN A 102 9.53 -9.05 -4.42
C ASN A 102 10.46 -7.84 -4.50
N GLU A 103 10.32 -6.97 -5.51
CA GLU A 103 11.06 -5.72 -5.59
C GLU A 103 10.85 -4.86 -4.33
N ILE A 104 9.59 -4.72 -3.89
CA ILE A 104 9.26 -3.98 -2.65
C ILE A 104 9.92 -4.63 -1.42
N TYR A 105 9.81 -5.96 -1.29
CA TYR A 105 10.41 -6.66 -0.15
C TYR A 105 11.94 -6.60 -0.15
N SER A 106 12.59 -6.74 -1.31
CA SER A 106 14.04 -6.60 -1.48
C SER A 106 14.52 -5.19 -1.16
N ALA A 107 13.78 -4.17 -1.60
CA ALA A 107 14.07 -2.78 -1.26
C ALA A 107 14.02 -2.53 0.25
N ILE A 108 13.01 -3.07 0.94
CA ILE A 108 12.90 -3.00 2.41
C ILE A 108 14.07 -3.74 3.07
N ALA A 109 14.41 -4.93 2.59
CA ALA A 109 15.52 -5.75 3.11
C ALA A 109 16.91 -5.16 2.82
N LYS A 110 17.02 -4.11 1.99
CA LYS A 110 18.29 -3.64 1.40
C LYS A 110 19.08 -4.74 0.70
N GLN A 111 18.37 -5.70 0.09
CA GLN A 111 18.97 -6.78 -0.67
C GLN A 111 18.95 -6.46 -2.15
N PRO A 112 19.98 -6.91 -2.91
CA PRO A 112 19.90 -6.83 -4.36
C PRO A 112 18.69 -7.61 -4.86
N GLU A 113 18.13 -7.15 -5.97
CA GLU A 113 17.06 -7.88 -6.64
C GLU A 113 17.52 -9.30 -7.00
N SER A 114 16.62 -10.27 -6.83
CA SER A 114 16.90 -11.66 -7.19
C SER A 114 17.22 -11.78 -8.67
N SER A 115 18.38 -12.35 -9.01
CA SER A 115 18.85 -12.56 -10.39
C SER A 115 18.08 -13.65 -11.16
N ASP A 116 17.24 -14.42 -10.47
CA ASP A 116 16.60 -15.63 -11.03
C ASP A 116 15.29 -15.34 -11.81
N GLN A 117 14.97 -14.06 -12.03
CA GLN A 117 13.76 -13.67 -12.77
C GLN A 117 13.96 -13.78 -14.28
N ASN A 118 12.92 -14.23 -14.98
CA ASN A 118 12.91 -14.24 -16.44
C ASN A 118 13.00 -12.79 -16.98
N ALA A 119 13.99 -12.51 -17.82
CA ALA A 119 14.24 -11.16 -18.32
C ALA A 119 13.03 -10.51 -19.02
N ARG A 120 12.19 -11.29 -19.73
CA ARG A 120 10.99 -10.75 -20.40
C ARG A 120 9.88 -10.42 -19.41
N GLU A 121 9.71 -11.24 -18.38
CA GLU A 121 8.71 -11.00 -17.33
C GLU A 121 9.11 -9.79 -16.48
N LYS A 122 10.41 -9.65 -16.20
CA LYS A 122 10.97 -8.48 -15.53
C LYS A 122 10.75 -7.21 -16.34
N GLN A 123 11.09 -7.23 -17.63
CA GLN A 123 10.85 -6.08 -18.51
C GLN A 123 9.36 -5.68 -18.53
N ALA A 124 8.45 -6.65 -18.61
CA ALA A 124 7.02 -6.37 -18.58
C ALA A 124 6.56 -5.76 -17.23
N ALA A 125 7.18 -6.15 -16.11
CA ALA A 125 6.93 -5.54 -14.81
C ALA A 125 7.48 -4.11 -14.73
N ASP A 126 8.69 -3.88 -15.25
CA ASP A 126 9.32 -2.55 -15.32
C ASP A 126 8.49 -1.58 -16.19
N ASP A 127 8.06 -2.03 -17.37
CA ASP A 127 7.21 -1.26 -18.28
C ASP A 127 5.87 -0.91 -17.61
N MET A 128 5.29 -1.83 -16.84
CA MET A 128 4.06 -1.59 -16.11
C MET A 128 4.26 -0.54 -15.02
N LYS A 129 5.32 -0.68 -14.22
CA LYS A 129 5.67 0.26 -13.15
C LYS A 129 5.87 1.66 -13.69
N GLU A 130 6.59 1.79 -14.81
CA GLU A 130 6.83 3.09 -15.45
C GLU A 130 5.55 3.81 -15.84
N LYS A 131 4.58 3.11 -16.44
CA LYS A 131 3.29 3.68 -16.86
C LYS A 131 2.38 4.13 -15.72
N THR A 132 2.68 3.72 -14.48
CA THR A 132 1.82 4.06 -13.34
C THR A 132 2.16 5.41 -12.69
N GLY A 133 3.30 6.02 -12.98
CA GLY A 133 3.72 7.29 -12.36
C GLY A 133 4.04 7.21 -10.86
N ILE A 134 4.27 5.99 -10.33
CA ILE A 134 4.53 5.79 -8.89
C ILE A 134 5.98 6.04 -8.46
N LYS A 135 6.92 6.24 -9.42
CA LYS A 135 8.36 6.31 -9.14
C LYS A 135 8.75 7.53 -8.29
N ASP A 136 8.04 8.65 -8.44
CA ASP A 136 8.41 9.94 -7.83
C ASP A 136 7.44 10.39 -6.73
N LEU A 137 6.98 9.43 -5.92
CA LEU A 137 6.10 9.70 -4.77
C LEU A 137 6.90 9.82 -3.48
N GLU A 138 6.81 10.98 -2.82
CA GLU A 138 7.41 11.22 -1.51
C GLU A 138 6.34 11.23 -0.42
N PHE A 139 6.52 10.41 0.61
CA PHE A 139 5.58 10.34 1.73
C PHE A 139 5.42 11.71 2.41
N LYS A 140 4.17 12.12 2.65
CA LYS A 140 3.84 13.40 3.30
C LYS A 140 3.12 13.22 4.63
N SER A 141 1.99 12.50 4.66
CA SER A 141 1.20 12.34 5.88
C SER A 141 0.27 11.12 5.86
N ILE A 142 -0.13 10.69 7.05
CA ILE A 142 -1.23 9.73 7.26
C ILE A 142 -2.37 10.50 7.92
N GLY A 143 -3.56 10.48 7.31
CA GLY A 143 -4.76 11.10 7.85
C GLY A 143 -5.52 10.19 8.82
N SER A 144 -6.69 10.65 9.25
CA SER A 144 -7.55 9.90 10.19
C SER A 144 -8.22 8.70 9.50
N ALA A 145 -8.21 7.56 10.17
CA ALA A 145 -8.88 6.36 9.69
C ALA A 145 -10.41 6.46 9.84
N THR A 146 -11.14 6.01 8.82
CA THR A 146 -12.57 5.68 8.92
C THR A 146 -12.69 4.18 9.15
N VAL A 147 -13.32 3.77 10.26
CA VAL A 147 -13.42 2.35 10.65
C VAL A 147 -14.87 1.90 10.57
N ASP A 148 -15.09 0.76 9.93
CA ASP A 148 -16.39 0.08 9.85
C ASP A 148 -16.20 -1.42 10.17
N GLY A 149 -16.50 -1.79 11.42
CA GLY A 149 -16.31 -3.15 11.92
C GLY A 149 -14.86 -3.64 11.80
N ASN A 150 -14.64 -4.63 10.92
CA ASN A 150 -13.33 -5.24 10.64
C ASN A 150 -12.65 -4.65 9.39
N SER A 151 -13.19 -3.57 8.83
CA SER A 151 -12.62 -2.86 7.70
C SER A 151 -12.33 -1.41 8.07
N ALA A 152 -11.31 -0.83 7.44
CA ALA A 152 -10.99 0.57 7.61
C ALA A 152 -10.45 1.16 6.30
N VAL A 153 -10.61 2.47 6.16
CA VAL A 153 -9.96 3.25 5.10
C VAL A 153 -9.08 4.30 5.75
N VAL A 154 -7.80 4.32 5.37
CA VAL A 154 -6.83 5.31 5.86
C VAL A 154 -6.29 6.12 4.68
N PRO A 155 -6.51 7.44 4.64
CA PRO A 155 -5.92 8.29 3.62
C PRO A 155 -4.42 8.49 3.92
N VAL A 156 -3.58 8.26 2.91
CA VAL A 156 -2.13 8.49 2.96
C VAL A 156 -1.76 9.41 1.82
N THR A 157 -1.18 10.57 2.15
CA THR A 157 -0.82 11.60 1.19
C THR A 157 0.66 11.51 0.82
N PHE A 158 0.93 11.62 -0.47
CA PHE A 158 2.26 11.70 -1.05
C PHE A 158 2.38 13.00 -1.86
N ASN A 159 3.58 13.58 -1.91
CA ASN A 159 3.91 14.57 -2.91
C ASN A 159 4.37 13.85 -4.18
N SER A 160 3.72 14.12 -5.32
CA SER A 160 4.16 13.61 -6.62
C SER A 160 4.97 14.69 -7.32
N LYS A 161 6.27 14.43 -7.56
CA LYS A 161 7.10 15.35 -8.36
C LYS A 161 6.69 15.34 -9.82
N GLU A 162 6.33 14.18 -10.33
CA GLU A 162 5.87 14.00 -11.71
C GLU A 162 4.63 14.84 -11.99
N LEU A 163 3.63 14.80 -11.11
CA LEU A 163 2.38 15.55 -11.28
C LEU A 163 2.44 16.97 -10.71
N ASN A 164 3.53 17.34 -10.04
CA ASN A 164 3.71 18.60 -9.32
C ASN A 164 2.53 18.94 -8.38
N GLN A 165 1.98 17.93 -7.71
CA GLN A 165 0.86 18.08 -6.78
C GLN A 165 0.87 16.98 -5.71
N ASP A 166 0.11 17.19 -4.63
CA ASP A 166 -0.14 16.13 -3.66
C ASP A 166 -1.18 15.14 -4.20
N VAL A 167 -0.95 13.86 -3.97
CA VAL A 167 -1.89 12.77 -4.25
C VAL A 167 -2.21 12.02 -2.97
N THR A 168 -3.47 11.64 -2.79
CA THR A 168 -3.91 10.90 -1.59
C THR A 168 -4.43 9.53 -1.98
N PHE A 169 -3.82 8.49 -1.42
CA PHE A 169 -4.27 7.11 -1.55
C PHE A 169 -5.13 6.70 -0.36
N ASN A 170 -6.31 6.16 -0.64
CA ASN A 170 -7.23 5.62 0.34
C ASN A 170 -6.91 4.13 0.56
N LEU A 171 -6.08 3.84 1.55
CA LEU A 171 -5.68 2.48 1.87
C LEU A 171 -6.82 1.74 2.56
N ALA A 172 -7.36 0.71 1.90
CA ALA A 172 -8.23 -0.26 2.55
C ALA A 172 -7.41 -1.16 3.46
N MET A 173 -7.89 -1.32 4.69
CA MET A 173 -7.29 -2.17 5.70
C MET A 173 -8.30 -3.17 6.25
N LYS A 174 -7.83 -4.37 6.59
CA LYS A 174 -8.58 -5.39 7.31
C LYS A 174 -8.02 -5.55 8.72
N LYS A 175 -8.90 -5.83 9.68
CA LYS A 175 -8.51 -6.18 11.05
C LYS A 175 -8.02 -7.62 11.09
N LEU A 176 -6.91 -7.85 11.80
CA LEU A 176 -6.32 -9.17 12.04
C LEU A 176 -6.88 -9.78 13.34
N ASP A 177 -6.67 -11.09 13.51
CA ASP A 177 -7.14 -11.84 14.70
C ASP A 177 -6.54 -11.32 16.01
N ASP A 178 -5.32 -10.77 15.97
CA ASP A 178 -4.66 -10.15 17.11
C ASP A 178 -5.14 -8.71 17.40
N GLY A 179 -6.13 -8.23 16.64
CA GLY A 179 -6.74 -6.90 16.73
C GLY A 179 -5.95 -5.77 16.07
N THR A 180 -4.78 -6.04 15.49
CA THR A 180 -4.05 -5.05 14.67
C THR A 180 -4.62 -5.02 13.24
N TRP A 181 -4.07 -4.18 12.36
CA TRP A 181 -4.59 -3.98 11.01
C TRP A 181 -3.55 -4.24 9.94
N GLN A 182 -4.01 -4.66 8.77
CA GLN A 182 -3.18 -4.90 7.58
C GLN A 182 -3.77 -4.15 6.39
N ALA A 183 -2.97 -3.35 5.69
CA ALA A 183 -3.34 -2.73 4.43
C ALA A 183 -3.38 -3.77 3.31
N VAL A 184 -4.41 -3.73 2.47
CA VAL A 184 -4.67 -4.79 1.47
C VAL A 184 -5.00 -4.27 0.06
N LYS A 185 -5.40 -3.01 -0.07
CA LYS A 185 -5.75 -2.41 -1.37
C LYS A 185 -5.64 -0.88 -1.31
N ILE A 186 -5.34 -0.26 -2.45
CA ILE A 186 -5.55 1.17 -2.67
C ILE A 186 -6.91 1.32 -3.35
N ASN A 187 -7.89 1.92 -2.68
CA ASN A 187 -9.25 1.99 -3.20
C ASN A 187 -9.39 2.88 -4.43
N ASN A 188 -8.57 3.92 -4.52
CA ASN A 188 -8.65 4.95 -5.55
C ASN A 188 -7.43 4.97 -6.48
N PHE A 189 -6.86 3.79 -6.78
CA PHE A 189 -5.67 3.70 -7.64
C PHE A 189 -6.00 4.00 -9.10
N LYS A 190 -7.17 3.55 -9.60
CA LYS A 190 -7.65 3.87 -10.95
C LYS A 190 -7.76 5.38 -11.19
N GLU A 191 -8.24 6.14 -10.20
CA GLU A 191 -8.35 7.60 -10.25
C GLU A 191 -6.96 8.25 -10.33
N PHE A 192 -5.98 7.73 -9.59
CA PHE A 192 -4.60 8.20 -9.69
C PHE A 192 -4.00 7.93 -11.07
N LEU A 193 -4.18 6.73 -11.62
CA LEU A 193 -3.73 6.41 -12.99
C LEU A 193 -4.33 7.36 -14.03
N ALA A 194 -5.59 7.77 -13.86
CA ALA A 194 -6.25 8.70 -14.76
C ALA A 194 -5.64 10.12 -14.66
N LEU A 195 -5.20 10.53 -13.47
CA LEU A 195 -4.46 11.78 -13.27
C LEU A 195 -3.11 11.75 -13.99
N VAL A 196 -2.38 10.63 -13.90
CA VAL A 196 -1.10 10.42 -14.60
C VAL A 196 -1.29 10.50 -16.11
N GLU A 197 -2.26 9.77 -16.67
CA GLU A 197 -2.54 9.77 -18.10
C GLU A 197 -2.92 11.18 -18.62
N GLN A 198 -3.71 11.94 -17.85
CA GLN A 198 -4.05 13.32 -18.19
C GLN A 198 -2.83 14.23 -18.19
N HIS A 199 -1.94 14.09 -17.21
CA HIS A 199 -0.71 14.87 -17.12
C HIS A 199 0.22 14.59 -18.30
N GLU A 200 0.41 13.31 -18.68
CA GLU A 200 1.19 12.94 -19.87
C GLU A 200 0.65 13.55 -21.16
N LYS A 201 -0.68 13.51 -21.36
CA LYS A 201 -1.33 14.08 -22.55
C LYS A 201 -1.11 15.60 -22.64
N GLN A 202 -1.13 16.30 -21.51
CA GLN A 202 -0.86 17.74 -21.45
C GLN A 202 0.61 18.08 -21.70
N GLY A 203 1.53 17.23 -21.22
CA GLY A 203 2.97 17.37 -21.47
C GLY A 203 3.35 17.18 -22.95
N LYS A 204 2.70 16.24 -23.65
CA LYS A 204 2.93 15.97 -25.09
C LYS A 204 2.33 17.02 -26.04
N ALA A 205 1.43 17.86 -25.55
CA ALA A 205 0.76 18.91 -26.33
C ALA A 205 1.48 20.28 -26.29
N LYS A 206 2.59 20.39 -25.54
CA LYS A 206 3.47 21.57 -25.48
C LYS A 206 4.76 21.31 -26.23
#